data_AF-A0AA86US85-F1
#
_entry.id   AF-A0AA86US85-F1
#
_cell.length_a   1.000
_cell.length_b   1.000
_cell.length_c   1.000
_cell.angle_alpha   90.00
_cell.angle_beta   90.00
_cell.angle_gamma   90.00
#
_symmetry.space_group_name_H-M   'P 1'
#
loop_
_entity.id
_entity.type
_entity.pdbx_description
1 polymer ?
#
loop_
_entity_poly.entity_id
_entity_poly.type
_entity_poly.pdbx_seq_one_letter_code
_entity_poly.pdbx_strand_id
1 'polypeptide(L)'
;MQNDHNQSMIYKYENSVYKVRLGVFKDSQLTSLGFLDLLNIKSLYASECDNITFKHQSNIEQLHIQDSMVNLKHIHNLIRLKYLKVSEISISDFKPLKKLTNIVILNLNKTHLKNLKYLSSLYTLTELYANQNEIADVQLIKSLKELKILNLSHNQLKDVGNLKYLTKLEQLSLQFNEIIDISFVKHLTAIKQLQLQNNKIMSVQALEFANFNELNLKQNYIQNFNPICKHKKYVKESYNLADQNTPTNALKNVQRKLNAIHSVEDIICIQSKRKIDLKTMKERINVNISQYNENQTRCVLLFINAMQNQLQISQ
;
A
#
# COMPACT_ATOMS: atom_id res chain seq x y z
N MET A 1 -24.95 38.77 8.33
CA MET A 1 -25.32 38.46 6.93
C MET A 1 -24.82 39.64 6.12
N GLN A 2 -23.85 39.60 5.20
CA GLN A 2 -23.24 38.56 4.37
C GLN A 2 -21.70 38.76 4.38
N ASN A 3 -20.91 37.67 4.41
CA ASN A 3 -19.46 37.71 4.19
C ASN A 3 -19.19 37.65 2.68
N ASP A 4 -18.50 38.66 2.15
CA ASP A 4 -18.01 38.69 0.78
C ASP A 4 -16.89 37.64 0.57
N HIS A 5 -17.26 36.49 -0.01
CA HIS A 5 -16.33 35.40 -0.35
C HIS A 5 -15.87 35.40 -1.83
N ASN A 6 -15.96 36.54 -2.55
CA ASN A 6 -15.77 36.60 -4.01
C ASN A 6 -14.59 37.46 -4.51
N GLN A 7 -13.49 37.59 -3.75
CA GLN A 7 -12.28 38.26 -4.27
C GLN A 7 -11.18 37.24 -4.64
N SER A 8 -10.83 37.20 -5.92
CA SER A 8 -9.68 36.49 -6.44
C SER A 8 -8.38 37.16 -5.98
N MET A 9 -7.44 36.37 -5.45
CA MET A 9 -6.23 36.88 -4.82
C MET A 9 -5.00 36.11 -5.31
N ILE A 10 -4.01 36.85 -5.85
CA ILE A 10 -2.66 36.33 -6.15
C ILE A 10 -1.75 36.75 -5.00
N TYR A 11 -1.25 35.75 -4.27
CA TYR A 11 -0.28 35.98 -3.20
C TYR A 11 1.11 35.59 -3.70
N LYS A 12 2.02 36.56 -3.75
CA LYS A 12 3.45 36.28 -3.88
C LYS A 12 4.00 35.94 -2.50
N TYR A 13 4.53 34.74 -2.37
CA TYR A 13 5.36 34.34 -1.24
C TYR A 13 6.84 34.46 -1.65
N GLU A 14 7.72 34.64 -0.67
CA GLU A 14 9.17 34.77 -0.87
C GLU A 14 9.71 33.70 -1.85
N ASN A 15 10.81 34.02 -2.57
CA ASN A 15 11.48 33.10 -3.49
C ASN A 15 10.66 32.64 -4.72
N SER A 16 9.79 33.50 -5.26
CA SER A 16 9.04 33.27 -6.51
C SER A 16 8.02 32.12 -6.43
N VAL A 17 7.47 31.91 -5.24
CA VAL A 17 6.35 31.02 -4.99
C VAL A 17 5.06 31.83 -5.07
N TYR A 18 4.09 31.36 -5.84
CA TYR A 18 2.81 32.06 -6.01
C TYR A 18 1.66 31.13 -5.64
N LYS A 19 0.75 31.63 -4.80
CA LYS A 19 -0.53 30.99 -4.50
C LYS A 19 -1.63 31.80 -5.15
N VAL A 20 -2.38 31.15 -6.03
CA VAL A 20 -3.46 31.76 -6.79
C VAL A 20 -4.75 31.05 -6.42
N ARG A 21 -5.68 31.80 -5.82
CA ARG A 21 -7.06 31.35 -5.62
C ARG A 21 -7.94 32.15 -6.58
N LEU A 22 -8.38 31.52 -7.67
CA LEU A 22 -9.26 32.15 -8.64
C LEU A 22 -10.70 31.97 -8.17
N GLY A 23 -11.17 32.82 -7.25
CA GLY A 23 -12.60 32.91 -6.94
C GLY A 23 -13.35 33.40 -8.18
N VAL A 24 -13.76 32.46 -9.03
CA VAL A 24 -14.60 32.62 -10.23
C VAL A 24 -14.27 33.89 -11.04
N PHE A 25 -13.25 33.84 -11.90
CA PHE A 25 -13.19 34.76 -13.04
C PHE A 25 -14.36 34.45 -13.96
N LYS A 26 -15.52 35.07 -13.69
CA LYS A 26 -16.69 35.05 -14.60
C LYS A 26 -16.38 35.74 -15.93
N ASP A 27 -15.32 36.55 -15.97
CA ASP A 27 -14.81 37.12 -17.21
C ASP A 27 -13.75 36.22 -17.85
N SER A 28 -14.10 35.82 -19.07
CA SER A 28 -13.29 35.15 -20.09
C SER A 28 -11.87 35.69 -20.31
N GLN A 29 -11.46 36.79 -19.66
CA GLN A 29 -10.16 37.45 -19.85
C GLN A 29 -9.02 36.89 -18.99
N LEU A 30 -9.30 36.16 -17.91
CA LEU A 30 -8.28 35.43 -17.13
C LEU A 30 -8.33 33.90 -17.31
N THR A 31 -9.04 33.46 -18.35
CA THR A 31 -8.98 32.07 -18.88
C THR A 31 -7.60 31.73 -19.48
N SER A 32 -6.73 32.72 -19.66
CA SER A 32 -5.31 32.53 -19.88
C SER A 32 -4.51 33.15 -18.75
N LEU A 33 -3.82 32.33 -17.96
CA LEU A 33 -2.72 32.76 -17.09
C LEU A 33 -1.48 33.17 -17.92
N GLY A 34 -1.66 33.70 -19.13
CA GLY A 34 -0.57 34.11 -20.03
C GLY A 34 0.31 35.22 -19.45
N PHE A 35 -0.19 35.96 -18.44
CA PHE A 35 0.60 36.91 -17.68
C PHE A 35 1.57 36.25 -16.67
N LEU A 36 1.30 35.02 -16.22
CA LEU A 36 2.22 34.30 -15.31
C LEU A 36 3.49 33.83 -16.05
N ASP A 37 3.42 33.66 -17.37
CA ASP A 37 4.58 33.31 -18.21
C ASP A 37 5.65 34.44 -18.23
N LEU A 38 5.25 35.67 -17.87
CA LEU A 38 6.12 36.85 -17.73
C LEU A 38 6.72 37.01 -16.31
N LEU A 39 6.24 36.22 -15.34
CA LEU A 39 6.76 36.20 -13.99
C LEU A 39 7.74 35.02 -13.87
N ASN A 40 8.88 35.22 -13.20
CA ASN A 40 9.88 34.17 -12.96
C ASN A 40 9.40 33.15 -11.90
N ILE A 41 8.24 32.53 -12.13
CA ILE A 41 7.55 31.65 -11.19
C ILE A 41 8.18 30.26 -11.25
N LYS A 42 8.65 29.79 -10.09
CA LYS A 42 9.16 28.41 -9.96
C LYS A 42 8.11 27.46 -9.41
N SER A 43 7.25 27.95 -8.52
CA SER A 43 6.21 27.14 -7.87
C SER A 43 4.86 27.84 -7.93
N LEU A 44 3.85 27.13 -8.42
CA LEU A 44 2.49 27.63 -8.56
C LEU A 44 1.51 26.71 -7.84
N TYR A 45 0.73 27.29 -6.94
CA TYR A 45 -0.41 26.65 -6.29
C TYR A 45 -1.69 27.23 -6.84
N ALA A 46 -2.51 26.41 -7.47
CA ALA A 46 -3.78 26.79 -8.06
C ALA A 46 -4.93 25.98 -7.45
N SER A 47 -5.98 26.67 -7.03
CA SER A 47 -7.20 26.05 -6.50
C SER A 47 -8.43 26.78 -7.02
N GLU A 48 -9.55 26.07 -7.15
CA GLU A 48 -10.84 26.64 -7.62
C GLU A 48 -10.74 27.31 -9.02
N CYS A 49 -9.86 26.82 -9.88
CA CYS A 49 -9.58 27.38 -11.21
C CYS A 49 -10.29 26.61 -12.33
N ASP A 50 -11.28 27.22 -12.98
CA ASP A 50 -11.83 26.69 -14.23
C ASP A 50 -10.85 26.93 -15.39
N ASN A 51 -10.30 25.85 -15.97
CA ASN A 51 -9.44 25.87 -17.17
C ASN A 51 -8.13 26.68 -17.07
N ILE A 52 -7.20 26.23 -16.23
CA ILE A 52 -5.80 26.71 -16.27
C ILE A 52 -5.18 26.33 -17.61
N THR A 53 -4.72 27.34 -18.36
CA THR A 53 -4.07 27.16 -19.66
C THR A 53 -2.66 27.74 -19.64
N PHE A 54 -1.65 26.90 -19.88
CA PHE A 54 -0.25 27.31 -20.04
C PHE A 54 0.07 27.48 -21.52
N LYS A 55 -0.30 28.61 -22.13
CA LYS A 55 -0.21 28.78 -23.59
C LYS A 55 1.24 28.95 -24.08
N HIS A 56 2.14 29.48 -23.26
CA HIS A 56 3.55 29.65 -23.59
C HIS A 56 4.45 28.77 -22.72
N GLN A 57 5.72 28.67 -23.10
CA GLN A 57 6.71 27.95 -22.30
C GLN A 57 6.95 28.70 -21.00
N SER A 58 6.93 27.96 -19.89
CA SER A 58 7.04 28.53 -18.55
C SER A 58 8.23 27.94 -17.79
N ASN A 59 8.77 28.73 -16.86
CA ASN A 59 9.86 28.32 -15.97
C ASN A 59 9.38 27.59 -14.72
N ILE A 60 8.08 27.28 -14.62
CA ILE A 60 7.50 26.56 -13.49
C ILE A 60 8.16 25.17 -13.36
N GLU A 61 8.73 24.92 -12.19
CA GLU A 61 9.32 23.63 -11.80
C GLU A 61 8.36 22.82 -10.93
N GLN A 62 7.44 23.47 -10.22
CA GLN A 62 6.48 22.85 -9.31
C GLN A 62 5.07 23.39 -9.54
N LEU A 63 4.11 22.48 -9.74
CA LEU A 63 2.71 22.83 -9.93
C LEU A 63 1.84 22.00 -9.00
N HIS A 64 1.01 22.69 -8.22
CA HIS A 64 0.01 22.10 -7.34
C HIS A 64 -1.36 22.56 -7.78
N ILE A 65 -2.25 21.61 -8.10
CA ILE A 65 -3.64 21.90 -8.46
C ILE A 65 -4.58 21.09 -7.58
N GLN A 66 -5.58 21.76 -7.01
CA GLN A 66 -6.59 21.17 -6.12
C GLN A 66 -7.99 21.75 -6.44
N ASP A 67 -9.06 20.98 -6.21
CA ASP A 67 -10.45 21.47 -6.19
C ASP A 67 -10.87 22.20 -7.48
N SER A 68 -10.65 21.59 -8.66
CA SER A 68 -11.06 22.16 -9.96
C SER A 68 -11.19 21.09 -11.04
N MET A 69 -12.10 21.26 -12.00
CA MET A 69 -12.05 20.48 -13.25
C MET A 69 -10.83 20.93 -14.05
N VAL A 70 -9.76 20.12 -14.08
CA VAL A 70 -8.49 20.51 -14.72
C VAL A 70 -8.37 19.90 -16.10
N ASN A 71 -8.28 20.77 -17.11
CA ASN A 71 -7.87 20.39 -18.44
C ASN A 71 -6.34 20.45 -18.58
N LEU A 72 -5.69 19.29 -18.70
CA LEU A 72 -4.24 19.19 -18.82
C LEU A 72 -3.70 19.45 -20.24
N LYS A 73 -4.54 19.81 -21.22
CA LYS A 73 -4.18 19.90 -22.66
C LYS A 73 -2.85 20.62 -22.91
N HIS A 74 -2.58 21.70 -22.17
CA HIS A 74 -1.41 22.55 -22.35
C HIS A 74 -0.28 22.34 -21.33
N ILE A 75 -0.38 21.34 -20.45
CA ILE A 75 0.63 21.10 -19.40
C ILE A 75 2.02 20.80 -19.98
N HIS A 76 2.08 20.31 -21.22
CA HIS A 76 3.33 20.02 -21.93
C HIS A 76 4.19 21.25 -22.22
N ASN A 77 3.65 22.47 -22.08
CA ASN A 77 4.41 23.70 -22.20
C ASN A 77 5.26 24.00 -20.95
N LEU A 78 5.04 23.28 -19.85
CA LEU A 78 5.84 23.37 -18.62
C LEU A 78 7.10 22.51 -18.75
N ILE A 79 7.99 22.91 -19.65
CA ILE A 79 9.17 22.13 -20.05
C ILE A 79 10.16 21.85 -18.90
N ARG A 80 10.12 22.67 -17.83
CA ARG A 80 10.96 22.55 -16.63
C ARG A 80 10.25 21.87 -15.46
N LEU A 81 9.01 21.41 -15.64
CA LEU A 81 8.22 20.85 -14.56
C LEU A 81 8.86 19.56 -14.01
N LYS A 82 9.20 19.58 -12.72
CA LYS A 82 9.77 18.45 -11.97
C LYS A 82 8.78 17.88 -10.97
N TYR A 83 7.88 18.70 -10.45
CA TYR A 83 6.87 18.29 -9.49
C TYR A 83 5.48 18.67 -10.00
N LEU A 84 4.58 17.68 -10.07
CA LEU A 84 3.17 17.91 -10.35
C LEU A 84 2.32 17.22 -9.29
N LYS A 85 1.48 17.99 -8.60
CA LYS A 85 0.40 17.46 -7.78
C LYS A 85 -0.93 17.89 -8.36
N VAL A 86 -1.74 16.90 -8.70
CA VAL A 86 -3.14 17.07 -9.08
C VAL A 86 -3.93 16.04 -8.28
N SER A 87 -4.75 16.50 -7.34
CA SER A 87 -5.47 15.57 -6.46
C SER A 87 -6.89 16.03 -6.20
N GLU A 88 -7.78 15.06 -5.92
CA GLU A 88 -9.16 15.31 -5.50
C GLU A 88 -10.05 15.93 -6.58
N ILE A 89 -9.79 15.56 -7.85
CA ILE A 89 -10.49 16.10 -9.02
C ILE A 89 -10.68 15.04 -10.11
N SER A 90 -11.67 15.17 -10.98
CA SER A 90 -11.78 14.32 -12.17
C SER A 90 -10.95 14.88 -13.32
N ILE A 91 -9.99 14.10 -13.82
CA ILE A 91 -9.19 14.44 -15.02
C ILE A 91 -9.81 13.71 -16.22
N SER A 92 -10.29 14.48 -17.19
CA SER A 92 -10.92 13.92 -18.40
C SER A 92 -9.92 13.34 -19.40
N ASP A 93 -8.72 13.92 -19.50
CA ASP A 93 -7.67 13.45 -20.40
C ASP A 93 -6.26 13.51 -19.78
N PHE A 94 -5.66 12.34 -19.59
CA PHE A 94 -4.29 12.18 -19.10
C PHE A 94 -3.24 12.14 -20.23
N LYS A 95 -3.63 12.08 -21.52
CA LYS A 95 -2.68 12.02 -22.65
C LYS A 95 -1.56 13.08 -22.59
N PRO A 96 -1.83 14.34 -22.19
CA PRO A 96 -0.79 15.36 -22.13
C PRO A 96 0.38 15.01 -21.20
N LEU A 97 0.16 14.18 -20.17
CA LEU A 97 1.20 13.78 -19.22
C LEU A 97 2.37 13.06 -19.88
N LYS A 98 2.15 12.33 -20.99
CA LYS A 98 3.22 11.62 -21.72
C LYS A 98 4.39 12.51 -22.12
N LYS A 99 4.15 13.82 -22.27
CA LYS A 99 5.16 14.81 -22.69
C LYS A 99 5.99 15.37 -21.54
N LEU A 100 5.65 15.08 -20.28
CA LEU A 100 6.34 15.62 -19.10
C LEU A 100 7.60 14.83 -18.74
N THR A 101 8.50 14.61 -19.70
CA THR A 101 9.63 13.67 -19.57
C THR A 101 10.69 14.05 -18.52
N ASN A 102 10.62 15.25 -17.96
CA ASN A 102 11.52 15.75 -16.90
C ASN A 102 10.92 15.64 -15.49
N ILE A 103 9.70 15.09 -15.37
CA ILE A 103 9.01 15.01 -14.09
C ILE A 103 9.67 13.99 -13.17
N VAL A 104 9.87 14.38 -11.92
CA VAL A 104 10.54 13.59 -10.88
C VAL A 104 9.53 13.09 -9.86
N ILE A 105 8.56 13.94 -9.49
CA ILE A 105 7.51 13.63 -8.52
C ILE A 105 6.15 13.90 -9.14
N LEU A 106 5.28 12.89 -9.13
CA LEU A 106 3.93 12.98 -9.68
C LEU A 106 2.92 12.46 -8.67
N ASN A 107 1.97 13.31 -8.32
CA ASN A 107 0.82 12.97 -7.48
C ASN A 107 -0.47 13.15 -8.29
N LEU A 108 -1.19 12.04 -8.46
CA LEU A 108 -2.46 11.88 -9.16
C LEU A 108 -3.50 11.19 -8.25
N ASN A 109 -3.43 11.42 -6.95
CA ASN A 109 -4.32 10.80 -5.98
C ASN A 109 -5.78 11.21 -6.21
N LYS A 110 -6.72 10.27 -6.15
CA LYS A 110 -8.15 10.56 -6.32
C LYS A 110 -8.44 11.32 -7.62
N THR A 111 -7.96 10.79 -8.75
CA THR A 111 -8.13 11.40 -10.09
C THR A 111 -8.90 10.56 -11.11
N HIS A 112 -9.49 9.44 -10.69
CA HIS A 112 -10.16 8.46 -11.57
C HIS A 112 -9.23 7.88 -12.65
N LEU A 113 -7.93 7.81 -12.37
CA LEU A 113 -6.97 7.18 -13.29
C LEU A 113 -7.25 5.68 -13.39
N LYS A 114 -7.42 5.17 -14.61
CA LYS A 114 -7.75 3.74 -14.85
C LYS A 114 -6.55 2.85 -15.18
N ASN A 115 -5.46 3.43 -15.69
CA ASN A 115 -4.23 2.71 -16.02
C ASN A 115 -3.05 3.67 -16.19
N LEU A 116 -1.84 3.12 -16.19
CA LEU A 116 -0.60 3.90 -16.21
C LEU A 116 -0.06 4.20 -17.63
N LYS A 117 -0.85 4.00 -18.69
CA LYS A 117 -0.36 4.11 -20.08
C LYS A 117 0.12 5.50 -20.47
N TYR A 118 -0.32 6.52 -19.75
CA TYR A 118 0.08 7.91 -19.97
C TYR A 118 1.37 8.28 -19.26
N LEU A 119 1.87 7.40 -18.39
CA LEU A 119 3.06 7.62 -17.59
C LEU A 119 4.29 6.88 -18.14
N SER A 120 4.12 5.99 -19.13
CA SER A 120 5.17 5.07 -19.59
C SER A 120 6.42 5.72 -20.21
N SER A 121 6.39 7.03 -20.47
CA SER A 121 7.51 7.82 -20.97
C SER A 121 8.21 8.66 -19.91
N LEU A 122 7.76 8.59 -18.64
CA LEU A 122 8.26 9.40 -17.53
C LEU A 122 9.47 8.72 -16.86
N TYR A 123 10.53 8.50 -17.62
CA TYR A 123 11.68 7.71 -17.17
C TYR A 123 12.45 8.31 -15.99
N THR A 124 12.31 9.61 -15.75
CA THR A 124 12.92 10.35 -14.63
C THR A 124 12.12 10.26 -13.34
N LEU A 125 10.93 9.64 -13.36
CA LEU A 125 10.02 9.64 -12.22
C LEU A 125 10.59 8.80 -11.07
N THR A 126 10.80 9.43 -9.92
CA THR A 126 11.28 8.79 -8.69
C THR A 126 10.17 8.56 -7.68
N GLU A 127 9.11 9.37 -7.71
CA GLU A 127 7.99 9.25 -6.79
C GLU A 127 6.65 9.33 -7.53
N LEU A 128 5.82 8.30 -7.33
CA LEU A 128 4.46 8.25 -7.89
C LEU A 128 3.44 7.99 -6.78
N TYR A 129 2.52 8.93 -6.63
CA TYR A 129 1.34 8.79 -5.80
C TYR A 129 0.11 8.74 -6.71
N ALA A 130 -0.57 7.59 -6.73
CA ALA A 130 -1.80 7.41 -7.48
C ALA A 130 -2.81 6.56 -6.69
N ASN A 131 -2.92 6.82 -5.39
CA ASN A 131 -3.88 6.15 -4.53
C ASN A 131 -5.31 6.63 -4.74
N GLN A 132 -6.28 5.78 -4.37
CA GLN A 132 -7.72 6.05 -4.50
C GLN A 132 -8.12 6.36 -5.95
N ASN A 133 -7.69 5.51 -6.87
CA ASN A 133 -8.02 5.57 -8.29
C ASN A 133 -8.74 4.29 -8.71
N GLU A 134 -8.89 4.07 -10.02
CA GLU A 134 -9.54 2.89 -10.61
C GLU A 134 -8.53 2.03 -11.37
N ILE A 135 -7.28 1.97 -10.89
CA ILE A 135 -6.19 1.27 -11.57
C ILE A 135 -6.36 -0.24 -11.35
N ALA A 136 -6.53 -0.99 -12.44
CA ALA A 136 -6.55 -2.45 -12.41
C ALA A 136 -5.30 -3.09 -13.06
N ASP A 137 -4.57 -2.32 -13.89
CA ASP A 137 -3.41 -2.79 -14.65
C ASP A 137 -2.19 -1.87 -14.47
N VAL A 138 -1.06 -2.48 -14.11
CA VAL A 138 0.24 -1.85 -13.91
C VAL A 138 1.33 -2.39 -14.85
N GLN A 139 0.99 -3.09 -15.94
CA GLN A 139 1.97 -3.71 -16.85
C GLN A 139 3.02 -2.71 -17.37
N LEU A 140 2.61 -1.46 -17.60
CA LEU A 140 3.46 -0.40 -18.14
C LEU A 140 4.41 0.23 -17.11
N ILE A 141 4.26 -0.09 -15.82
CA ILE A 141 5.11 0.45 -14.75
C ILE A 141 6.56 0.00 -14.86
N LYS A 142 6.83 -1.11 -15.57
CA LYS A 142 8.18 -1.64 -15.82
C LYS A 142 9.13 -0.65 -16.51
N SER A 143 8.58 0.40 -17.11
CA SER A 143 9.34 1.49 -17.73
C SER A 143 9.90 2.49 -16.73
N LEU A 144 9.31 2.60 -15.54
CA LEU A 144 9.61 3.63 -14.52
C LEU A 144 10.69 3.16 -13.54
N LYS A 145 11.85 2.78 -14.09
CA LYS A 145 12.93 2.08 -13.35
C LYS A 145 13.57 2.90 -12.23
N GLU A 146 13.42 4.23 -12.27
CA GLU A 146 13.96 5.15 -11.26
C GLU A 146 13.05 5.33 -10.03
N LEU A 147 11.87 4.70 -10.01
CA LEU A 147 10.94 4.80 -8.88
C LEU A 147 11.57 4.30 -7.57
N LYS A 148 11.52 5.16 -6.56
CA LYS A 148 11.88 4.91 -5.16
C LYS A 148 10.65 4.86 -4.26
N ILE A 149 9.62 5.64 -4.56
CA ILE A 149 8.38 5.68 -3.80
C ILE A 149 7.21 5.44 -4.74
N LEU A 150 6.37 4.46 -4.41
CA LEU A 150 5.17 4.13 -5.16
C LEU A 150 3.99 3.90 -4.23
N ASN A 151 2.94 4.68 -4.40
CA ASN A 151 1.67 4.49 -3.71
C ASN A 151 0.54 4.23 -4.70
N LEU A 152 0.05 2.99 -4.72
CA LEU A 152 -1.11 2.54 -5.49
C LEU A 152 -2.21 1.96 -4.58
N SER A 153 -2.25 2.40 -3.31
CA SER A 153 -3.29 1.97 -2.37
C SER A 153 -4.70 2.38 -2.81
N HIS A 154 -5.71 1.64 -2.36
CA HIS A 154 -7.12 1.88 -2.73
C HIS A 154 -7.31 1.91 -4.26
N ASN A 155 -6.95 0.82 -4.93
CA ASN A 155 -7.17 0.61 -6.35
C ASN A 155 -7.82 -0.77 -6.55
N GLN A 156 -7.79 -1.31 -7.77
CA GLN A 156 -8.42 -2.59 -8.13
C GLN A 156 -7.37 -3.61 -8.62
N LEU A 157 -6.16 -3.54 -8.05
CA LEU A 157 -5.03 -4.35 -8.49
C LEU A 157 -5.17 -5.81 -8.06
N LYS A 158 -4.94 -6.73 -9.00
CA LYS A 158 -4.89 -8.19 -8.78
C LYS A 158 -3.53 -8.76 -9.14
N ASP A 159 -3.07 -8.47 -10.36
CA ASP A 159 -1.73 -8.82 -10.84
C ASP A 159 -0.79 -7.62 -10.72
N VAL A 160 0.25 -7.80 -9.91
CA VAL A 160 1.31 -6.82 -9.66
C VAL A 160 2.69 -7.40 -9.97
N GLY A 161 2.76 -8.52 -10.71
CA GLY A 161 4.01 -9.21 -11.04
C GLY A 161 5.02 -8.33 -11.78
N ASN A 162 4.56 -7.32 -12.53
CA ASN A 162 5.40 -6.35 -13.23
C ASN A 162 6.14 -5.38 -12.30
N LEU A 163 5.77 -5.29 -11.01
CA LEU A 163 6.54 -4.50 -10.05
C LEU A 163 7.96 -5.03 -9.83
N LYS A 164 8.25 -6.29 -10.19
CA LYS A 164 9.59 -6.90 -10.07
C LYS A 164 10.71 -6.12 -10.76
N TYR A 165 10.38 -5.27 -11.74
CA TYR A 165 11.36 -4.46 -12.47
C TYR A 165 11.78 -3.18 -11.72
N LEU A 166 11.08 -2.81 -10.64
CA LEU A 166 11.34 -1.59 -9.86
C LEU A 166 12.36 -1.84 -8.75
N THR A 167 13.58 -2.26 -9.10
CA THR A 167 14.59 -2.70 -8.13
C THR A 167 15.10 -1.59 -7.19
N LYS A 168 14.91 -0.32 -7.57
CA LYS A 168 15.25 0.87 -6.78
C LYS A 168 14.16 1.28 -5.77
N LEU A 169 13.04 0.56 -5.73
CA LEU A 169 11.90 0.92 -4.91
C LEU A 169 12.20 0.72 -3.42
N GLU A 170 12.09 1.79 -2.64
CA GLU A 170 12.36 1.83 -1.20
C GLU A 170 11.06 1.81 -0.38
N GLN A 171 9.98 2.39 -0.91
CA GLN A 171 8.68 2.46 -0.26
C GLN A 171 7.56 2.05 -1.23
N LEU A 172 6.75 1.09 -0.82
CA LEU A 172 5.64 0.56 -1.61
C LEU A 172 4.36 0.47 -0.78
N SER A 173 3.32 1.17 -1.23
CA SER A 173 1.98 1.10 -0.66
C SER A 173 1.00 0.49 -1.65
N LEU A 174 0.45 -0.67 -1.28
CA LEU A 174 -0.49 -1.48 -2.07
C LEU A 174 -1.73 -1.89 -1.25
N GLN A 175 -1.94 -1.30 -0.09
CA GLN A 175 -3.08 -1.62 0.77
C GLN A 175 -4.42 -1.35 0.09
N PHE A 176 -5.47 -2.07 0.50
CA PHE A 176 -6.81 -1.96 -0.08
C PHE A 176 -6.82 -2.19 -1.60
N ASN A 177 -6.37 -3.39 -1.99
CA ASN A 177 -6.43 -3.92 -3.35
C ASN A 177 -6.94 -5.37 -3.30
N GLU A 178 -6.81 -6.12 -4.38
CA GLU A 178 -7.23 -7.52 -4.49
C GLU A 178 -6.04 -8.47 -4.76
N ILE A 179 -4.85 -8.14 -4.27
CA ILE A 179 -3.61 -8.85 -4.58
C ILE A 179 -3.56 -10.19 -3.85
N ILE A 180 -3.20 -11.25 -4.58
CA ILE A 180 -3.00 -12.61 -4.04
C ILE A 180 -1.52 -12.98 -4.03
N ASP A 181 -0.84 -12.75 -5.15
CA ASP A 181 0.57 -13.09 -5.32
C ASP A 181 1.49 -11.88 -5.09
N ILE A 182 2.42 -12.04 -4.17
CA ILE A 182 3.47 -11.06 -3.86
C ILE A 182 4.87 -11.58 -4.19
N SER A 183 4.99 -12.59 -5.06
CA SER A 183 6.25 -13.18 -5.50
C SER A 183 7.23 -12.16 -6.08
N PHE A 184 6.74 -11.03 -6.62
CA PHE A 184 7.55 -9.93 -7.13
C PHE A 184 8.47 -9.29 -6.08
N VAL A 185 8.10 -9.34 -4.79
CA VAL A 185 8.81 -8.64 -3.71
C VAL A 185 10.25 -9.12 -3.56
N LYS A 186 10.53 -10.40 -3.88
CA LYS A 186 11.91 -10.96 -3.84
C LYS A 186 12.90 -10.23 -4.75
N HIS A 187 12.40 -9.47 -5.73
CA HIS A 187 13.21 -8.68 -6.67
C HIS A 187 13.43 -7.23 -6.21
N LEU A 188 12.68 -6.75 -5.22
CA LEU A 188 12.76 -5.37 -4.71
C LEU A 188 13.88 -5.24 -3.68
N THR A 189 15.12 -5.29 -4.15
CA THR A 189 16.31 -5.35 -3.28
C THR A 189 16.53 -4.12 -2.40
N ALA A 190 15.98 -2.96 -2.78
CA ALA A 190 16.05 -1.72 -2.01
C ALA A 190 14.87 -1.49 -1.05
N ILE A 191 13.89 -2.40 -0.99
CA ILE A 191 12.64 -2.17 -0.25
C ILE A 191 12.89 -2.08 1.25
N LYS A 192 12.35 -1.04 1.89
CA LYS A 192 12.44 -0.81 3.33
C LYS A 192 11.06 -0.71 3.98
N GLN A 193 10.08 -0.21 3.24
CA GLN A 193 8.70 -0.03 3.72
C GLN A 193 7.71 -0.66 2.75
N LEU A 194 6.87 -1.57 3.27
CA LEU A 194 5.90 -2.32 2.48
C LEU A 194 4.54 -2.39 3.18
N GLN A 195 3.53 -1.76 2.59
CA GLN A 195 2.15 -1.76 3.09
C GLN A 195 1.29 -2.62 2.16
N LEU A 196 0.78 -3.74 2.67
CA LEU A 196 0.01 -4.76 1.94
C LEU A 196 -1.31 -5.11 2.62
N GLN A 197 -1.72 -4.36 3.65
CA GLN A 197 -2.94 -4.65 4.40
C GLN A 197 -4.20 -4.57 3.54
N ASN A 198 -5.25 -5.32 3.91
CA ASN A 198 -6.50 -5.38 3.14
C ASN A 198 -6.25 -5.84 1.68
N ASN A 199 -5.69 -7.04 1.55
CA ASN A 199 -5.50 -7.74 0.28
C ASN A 199 -5.93 -9.21 0.47
N LYS A 200 -5.67 -10.06 -0.53
CA LYS A 200 -6.04 -11.48 -0.56
C LYS A 200 -4.82 -12.40 -0.43
N ILE A 201 -3.76 -11.95 0.23
CA ILE A 201 -2.47 -12.67 0.30
C ILE A 201 -2.58 -13.85 1.25
N MET A 202 -2.09 -15.01 0.81
CA MET A 202 -2.09 -16.25 1.61
C MET A 202 -0.68 -16.70 2.03
N SER A 203 0.35 -16.31 1.27
CA SER A 203 1.74 -16.72 1.48
C SER A 203 2.66 -15.52 1.55
N VAL A 204 3.62 -15.57 2.47
CA VAL A 204 4.65 -14.55 2.69
C VAL A 204 6.06 -15.06 2.37
N GLN A 205 6.19 -16.20 1.68
CA GLN A 205 7.49 -16.77 1.34
C GLN A 205 8.40 -15.76 0.61
N ALA A 206 7.83 -14.96 -0.27
CA ALA A 206 8.55 -13.95 -1.05
C ALA A 206 9.20 -12.84 -0.19
N LEU A 207 8.78 -12.70 1.07
CA LEU A 207 9.28 -11.68 2.00
C LEU A 207 10.50 -12.15 2.80
N GLU A 208 10.86 -13.44 2.74
CA GLU A 208 11.95 -14.02 3.53
C GLU A 208 13.30 -13.31 3.29
N PHE A 209 13.55 -12.79 2.09
CA PHE A 209 14.85 -12.23 1.71
C PHE A 209 15.01 -10.73 2.00
N ALA A 210 13.91 -10.02 2.24
CA ALA A 210 13.92 -8.58 2.40
C ALA A 210 14.10 -8.16 3.87
N ASN A 211 14.64 -6.96 4.10
CA ASN A 211 14.75 -6.39 5.44
C ASN A 211 13.90 -5.12 5.56
N PHE A 212 12.84 -5.19 6.37
CA PHE A 212 11.84 -4.13 6.45
C PHE A 212 11.98 -3.29 7.71
N ASN A 213 12.12 -1.97 7.52
CA ASN A 213 11.92 -0.98 8.58
C ASN A 213 10.45 -0.86 8.95
N GLU A 214 9.56 -1.10 7.98
CA GLU A 214 8.12 -1.13 8.18
C GLU A 214 7.47 -2.16 7.24
N LEU A 215 6.65 -3.06 7.81
CA LEU A 215 5.88 -4.04 7.06
C LEU A 215 4.49 -4.16 7.67
N ASN A 216 3.46 -4.01 6.83
CA ASN A 216 2.08 -4.16 7.25
C ASN A 216 1.36 -5.20 6.39
N LEU A 217 0.94 -6.29 7.01
CA LEU A 217 0.27 -7.42 6.38
C LEU A 217 -1.14 -7.65 6.94
N LYS A 218 -1.65 -6.70 7.73
CA LYS A 218 -2.94 -6.83 8.44
C LYS A 218 -4.09 -7.12 7.46
N GLN A 219 -5.12 -7.82 7.89
CA GLN A 219 -6.32 -8.06 7.06
C GLN A 219 -5.97 -8.71 5.70
N ASN A 220 -5.21 -9.82 5.76
CA ASN A 220 -4.95 -10.75 4.67
C ASN A 220 -5.34 -12.17 5.13
N TYR A 221 -5.13 -13.19 4.28
CA TYR A 221 -5.46 -14.59 4.56
C TYR A 221 -4.21 -15.44 4.84
N ILE A 222 -3.18 -14.84 5.42
CA ILE A 222 -1.89 -15.49 5.67
C ILE A 222 -2.04 -16.55 6.76
N GLN A 223 -1.71 -17.79 6.44
CA GLN A 223 -1.81 -18.91 7.37
C GLN A 223 -0.49 -19.23 8.07
N ASN A 224 0.63 -18.98 7.40
CA ASN A 224 1.97 -19.30 7.87
C ASN A 224 2.88 -18.07 7.81
N PHE A 225 3.35 -17.65 8.99
CA PHE A 225 4.28 -16.52 9.15
C PHE A 225 5.73 -16.95 9.35
N ASN A 226 6.03 -18.26 9.35
CA ASN A 226 7.39 -18.78 9.53
C ASN A 226 8.42 -18.16 8.57
N PRO A 227 8.12 -17.90 7.27
CA PRO A 227 9.10 -17.29 6.37
C PRO A 227 9.57 -15.90 6.80
N ILE A 228 8.81 -15.21 7.66
CA ILE A 228 9.15 -13.89 8.19
C ILE A 228 9.35 -13.88 9.71
N CYS A 229 9.60 -15.04 10.33
CA CYS A 229 9.76 -15.19 11.79
C CYS A 229 10.90 -14.32 12.37
N LYS A 230 11.94 -14.05 11.57
CA LYS A 230 13.03 -13.12 11.93
C LYS A 230 12.54 -11.70 12.15
N HIS A 231 11.45 -11.29 11.50
CA HIS A 231 10.82 -9.99 11.69
C HIS A 231 9.81 -10.03 12.85
N LYS A 232 10.29 -10.34 14.06
CA LYS A 232 9.50 -10.57 15.27
C LYS A 232 8.43 -9.50 15.56
N LYS A 233 8.68 -8.24 15.17
CA LYS A 233 7.73 -7.12 15.29
C LYS A 233 6.43 -7.37 14.52
N TYR A 234 6.51 -7.75 13.24
CA TYR A 234 5.34 -7.84 12.35
C TYR A 234 4.53 -9.12 12.54
N VAL A 235 5.19 -10.17 13.01
CA VAL A 235 4.56 -11.46 13.34
C VAL A 235 3.61 -11.33 14.54
N LYS A 236 3.97 -10.53 15.55
CA LYS A 236 3.11 -10.32 16.73
C LYS A 236 1.83 -9.55 16.40
N GLU A 237 1.93 -8.55 15.52
CA GLU A 237 0.79 -7.72 15.13
C GLU A 237 -0.23 -8.46 14.25
N SER A 238 0.19 -9.50 13.52
CA SER A 238 -0.72 -10.30 12.70
C SER A 238 -1.49 -11.35 13.49
N TYR A 239 -0.89 -11.95 14.54
CA TYR A 239 -1.58 -12.92 15.40
C TYR A 239 -2.71 -12.30 16.22
N ASN A 240 -2.58 -11.04 16.64
CA ASN A 240 -3.64 -10.30 17.36
C ASN A 240 -4.91 -10.05 16.51
N LEU A 241 -4.84 -10.19 15.18
CA LEU A 241 -5.95 -9.92 14.25
C LEU A 241 -6.65 -11.18 13.74
N ALA A 242 -5.97 -12.33 13.76
CA ALA A 242 -6.62 -13.63 13.53
C ALA A 242 -7.61 -13.99 14.67
N ASP A 243 -7.48 -13.32 15.82
CA ASP A 243 -8.22 -13.61 17.06
C ASP A 243 -9.63 -12.97 17.13
N GLN A 244 -10.07 -12.17 16.15
CA GLN A 244 -11.35 -11.46 16.25
C GLN A 244 -12.57 -12.12 15.60
N ASN A 245 -12.49 -13.27 14.91
CA ASN A 245 -13.67 -13.76 14.18
C ASN A 245 -13.87 -15.27 13.92
N THR A 246 -13.28 -16.23 14.66
CA THR A 246 -13.70 -17.64 14.51
C THR A 246 -13.57 -18.52 15.78
N PRO A 247 -14.48 -19.51 16.01
CA PRO A 247 -14.42 -20.50 17.10
C PRO A 247 -13.22 -21.48 17.03
N THR A 248 -12.21 -21.21 16.20
CA THR A 248 -11.03 -22.07 15.97
C THR A 248 -9.97 -21.94 17.07
N ASN A 249 -10.22 -21.12 18.09
CA ASN A 249 -9.24 -20.72 19.10
C ASN A 249 -8.84 -21.81 20.11
N ALA A 250 -9.64 -22.85 20.33
CA ALA A 250 -9.23 -23.96 21.19
C ALA A 250 -8.19 -24.87 20.50
N LEU A 251 -8.46 -25.30 19.26
CA LEU A 251 -7.58 -26.18 18.48
C LEU A 251 -6.28 -25.50 18.05
N LYS A 252 -6.33 -24.23 17.64
CA LYS A 252 -5.13 -23.48 17.25
C LYS A 252 -4.22 -23.16 18.44
N ASN A 253 -4.76 -22.95 19.65
CA ASN A 253 -3.94 -22.78 20.86
C ASN A 253 -3.27 -24.08 21.33
N VAL A 254 -3.90 -25.22 21.11
CA VAL A 254 -3.27 -26.53 21.33
C VAL A 254 -2.14 -26.75 20.31
N GLN A 255 -2.38 -26.48 19.03
CA GLN A 255 -1.36 -26.54 17.97
C GLN A 255 -0.20 -25.55 18.20
N ARG A 256 -0.49 -24.33 18.69
CA ARG A 256 0.50 -23.30 19.08
C ARG A 256 1.42 -23.76 20.22
N LYS A 257 0.91 -24.54 21.18
CA LYS A 257 1.74 -25.10 22.27
C LYS A 257 2.54 -26.32 21.83
N LEU A 258 2.02 -27.12 20.89
CA LEU A 258 2.71 -28.28 20.31
C LEU A 258 3.85 -27.89 19.36
N ASN A 259 3.64 -26.90 18.50
CA ASN A 259 4.64 -26.45 17.54
C ASN A 259 5.79 -25.65 18.17
N ALA A 260 5.68 -25.31 19.47
CA ALA A 260 6.74 -24.69 20.26
C ALA A 260 7.67 -25.72 20.94
N ILE A 261 7.41 -27.02 20.76
CA ILE A 261 8.25 -28.12 21.22
C ILE A 261 9.06 -28.58 19.99
N HIS A 262 10.35 -28.24 19.95
CA HIS A 262 11.19 -28.46 18.77
C HIS A 262 12.04 -29.74 18.87
N SER A 263 12.08 -30.42 20.02
CA SER A 263 12.77 -31.71 20.23
C SER A 263 12.25 -32.51 21.45
N VAL A 264 12.59 -33.80 21.55
CA VAL A 264 12.34 -34.65 22.73
C VAL A 264 13.03 -34.08 24.00
N GLU A 265 14.12 -33.35 23.84
CA GLU A 265 14.85 -32.69 24.93
C GLU A 265 14.10 -31.48 25.50
N ASP A 266 13.26 -30.81 24.71
CA ASP A 266 12.36 -29.75 25.18
C ASP A 266 11.26 -30.30 26.09
N ILE A 267 10.80 -31.53 25.83
CA ILE A 267 9.82 -32.23 26.67
C ILE A 267 10.42 -32.58 28.04
N ILE A 268 11.69 -33.04 28.07
CA ILE A 268 12.44 -33.34 29.30
C ILE A 268 12.73 -32.04 30.10
N CYS A 269 13.04 -30.94 29.41
CA CYS A 269 13.23 -29.61 30.03
C CYS A 269 11.94 -29.07 30.66
N ILE A 270 10.77 -29.32 30.05
CA ILE A 270 9.46 -28.97 30.60
C ILE A 270 9.09 -29.86 31.80
N GLN A 271 9.37 -31.17 31.73
CA GLN A 271 9.14 -32.12 32.84
C GLN A 271 9.97 -31.78 34.10
N SER A 272 11.21 -31.35 33.94
CA SER A 272 12.08 -31.00 35.07
C SER A 272 11.71 -29.67 35.75
N LYS A 273 11.05 -28.73 35.04
CA LYS A 273 10.74 -27.39 35.55
C LYS A 273 9.30 -27.16 35.98
N ARG A 274 8.34 -27.97 35.54
CA ARG A 274 6.95 -27.91 36.03
C ARG A 274 6.36 -29.32 36.04
N LYS A 275 6.06 -29.85 37.23
CA LYS A 275 5.19 -31.02 37.41
C LYS A 275 3.82 -30.71 36.79
N ILE A 276 3.65 -30.98 35.49
CA ILE A 276 2.36 -30.95 34.83
C ILE A 276 1.80 -32.36 34.95
N ASP A 277 0.82 -32.52 35.84
CA ASP A 277 0.09 -33.77 36.00
C ASP A 277 -0.82 -34.00 34.77
N LEU A 278 -0.41 -34.96 33.95
CA LEU A 278 -1.12 -35.41 32.74
C LEU A 278 -2.52 -35.93 33.06
N LYS A 279 -2.77 -36.39 34.29
CA LYS A 279 -4.09 -36.84 34.75
C LYS A 279 -5.06 -35.67 34.83
N THR A 280 -4.64 -34.54 35.39
CA THR A 280 -5.44 -33.30 35.45
C THR A 280 -5.70 -32.73 34.04
N MET A 281 -4.78 -32.94 33.11
CA MET A 281 -4.94 -32.49 31.72
C MET A 281 -5.97 -33.34 30.96
N LYS A 282 -5.96 -34.67 31.16
CA LYS A 282 -6.99 -35.59 30.65
C LYS A 282 -8.39 -35.26 31.17
N GLU A 283 -8.51 -34.99 32.46
CA GLU A 283 -9.79 -34.64 33.10
C GLU A 283 -10.37 -33.34 32.51
N ARG A 284 -9.54 -32.31 32.30
CA ARG A 284 -9.98 -31.03 31.71
C ARG A 284 -10.39 -31.14 30.23
N ILE A 285 -9.79 -32.06 29.48
CA ILE A 285 -10.16 -32.32 28.08
C ILE A 285 -11.48 -33.09 28.04
N ASN A 286 -11.64 -34.13 28.86
CA ASN A 286 -12.87 -34.93 28.90
C ASN A 286 -14.11 -34.12 29.32
N VAL A 287 -13.97 -33.15 30.22
CA VAL A 287 -15.09 -32.29 30.67
C VAL A 287 -15.67 -31.43 29.55
N ASN A 288 -14.92 -31.15 28.47
CA ASN A 288 -15.41 -30.36 27.34
C ASN A 288 -15.94 -31.20 26.16
N ILE A 289 -15.77 -32.53 26.18
CA ILE A 289 -16.17 -33.38 25.04
C ILE A 289 -17.69 -33.51 24.91
N SER A 290 -18.45 -33.34 26.01
CA SER A 290 -19.91 -33.38 26.01
C SER A 290 -20.58 -32.21 25.28
N GLN A 291 -19.83 -31.18 24.87
CA GLN A 291 -20.33 -30.01 24.15
C GLN A 291 -20.04 -30.04 22.64
N TYR A 292 -19.44 -31.11 22.12
CA TYR A 292 -19.00 -31.21 20.74
C TYR A 292 -19.88 -32.13 19.89
N ASN A 293 -20.02 -31.83 18.60
CA ASN A 293 -20.71 -32.70 17.66
C ASN A 293 -19.82 -33.88 17.23
N GLU A 294 -20.42 -34.88 16.60
CA GLU A 294 -19.80 -36.19 16.30
C GLU A 294 -18.49 -36.08 15.51
N ASN A 295 -18.42 -35.14 14.56
CA ASN A 295 -17.22 -34.87 13.77
C ASN A 295 -16.10 -34.20 14.58
N GLN A 296 -16.44 -33.32 15.53
CA GLN A 296 -15.48 -32.68 16.43
C GLN A 296 -14.90 -33.69 17.42
N THR A 297 -15.74 -34.58 17.96
CA THR A 297 -15.31 -35.68 18.84
C THR A 297 -14.37 -36.64 18.11
N ARG A 298 -14.64 -36.94 16.83
CA ARG A 298 -13.80 -37.80 16.00
C ARG A 298 -12.42 -37.20 15.72
N CYS A 299 -12.33 -35.89 15.46
CA CYS A 299 -11.05 -35.20 15.28
C CYS A 299 -10.21 -35.16 16.57
N VAL A 300 -10.85 -34.95 17.73
CA VAL A 300 -10.17 -34.97 19.03
C VAL A 300 -9.67 -36.38 19.38
N LEU A 301 -10.45 -37.43 19.10
CA LEU A 301 -10.03 -38.82 19.31
C LEU A 301 -8.86 -39.23 18.39
N LEU A 302 -8.89 -38.84 17.11
CA LEU A 302 -7.78 -39.07 16.18
C LEU A 302 -6.50 -38.37 16.65
N PHE A 303 -6.63 -37.18 17.22
CA PHE A 303 -5.51 -36.42 17.79
C PHE A 303 -4.94 -37.08 19.06
N ILE A 304 -5.79 -37.59 19.97
CA ILE A 304 -5.34 -38.33 21.14
C ILE A 304 -4.61 -39.62 20.75
N ASN A 305 -5.12 -40.35 19.76
CA ASN A 305 -4.48 -41.57 19.25
C ASN A 305 -3.14 -41.29 18.56
N ALA A 306 -3.01 -40.18 17.83
CA ALA A 306 -1.75 -39.76 17.22
C ALA A 306 -0.68 -39.46 18.30
N MET A 307 -1.07 -38.81 19.40
CA MET A 307 -0.19 -38.56 20.55
C MET A 307 0.23 -39.85 21.26
N GLN A 308 -0.67 -40.83 21.41
CA GLN A 308 -0.35 -42.13 22.02
C GLN A 308 0.62 -42.94 21.15
N ASN A 309 0.43 -42.96 19.83
CA ASN A 309 1.31 -43.68 18.91
C ASN A 309 2.71 -43.05 18.84
N GLN A 310 2.83 -41.72 18.91
CA GLN A 310 4.14 -41.07 18.96
C GLN A 310 4.90 -41.31 20.29
N LEU A 311 4.17 -41.52 21.40
CA LEU A 311 4.76 -41.86 22.69
C LEU A 311 5.22 -43.33 22.76
N GLN A 312 4.51 -44.27 22.12
CA GLN A 312 4.94 -45.68 22.03
C GLN A 312 6.18 -45.89 21.15
N ILE A 313 6.44 -45.01 20.17
CA ILE A 313 7.65 -45.05 19.34
C ILE A 313 8.89 -44.53 20.12
N SER A 314 8.67 -43.87 21.26
CA SER A 314 9.72 -43.26 22.09
C SER A 314 10.06 -44.02 23.39
N GLN A 315 9.52 -45.24 23.57
CA GLN A 315 9.90 -46.19 24.63
C GLN A 315 10.62 -47.38 24.02
#